data_AF-A0A433SH51-F1
#
_entry.id   AF-A0A433SH51-F1
#
_cell.length_a   1.000
_cell.length_b   1.000
_cell.length_c   1.000
_cell.angle_alpha   90.00
_cell.angle_beta   90.00
_cell.angle_gamma   90.00
#
_symmetry.space_group_name_H-M   'P 1'
#
loop_
_entity.id
_entity.type
_entity.pdbx_description
1 polymer ?
#
loop_
_entity_poly.entity_id
_entity_poly.type
_entity_poly.pdbx_seq_one_letter_code
_entity_poly.pdbx_strand_id
1 'polypeptide(L)'
;MRFQKNHLKMASQLLSSALGHSKKFGIQGLKAVGLIALLFIPTNLLFGVISLFYYDTTHQTVYWASVLITWVIGFGMVIWAVLRVYQYLIFKGLNTVYDSSESLVYGFCEQAVAQAARLSGDYFKMDADKLQKAFEIDAMLSQSYTEKVPEAARKVIQLVLERVPFGGFVLGVKDVIVRGDQAGAAQLLHGKIDDYVHDNLFGDVNMRWMFWFWPLNVVIQVIVMMANKNYLFLLLG
;
A
#
# COMPACT_ATOMS: atom_id res chain seq x y z
N MET A 1 14.09 3.80 -12.93
CA MET A 1 13.45 5.10 -12.60
C MET A 1 12.17 5.44 -13.40
N ARG A 2 11.97 5.00 -14.65
CA ARG A 2 10.70 5.24 -15.39
C ARG A 2 9.47 4.50 -14.80
N PHE A 3 9.67 3.29 -14.28
CA PHE A 3 8.61 2.46 -13.69
C PHE A 3 7.98 3.12 -12.43
N GLN A 4 8.81 3.63 -11.52
CA GLN A 4 8.35 4.33 -10.29
C GLN A 4 7.59 5.64 -10.58
N LYS A 5 7.98 6.37 -11.63
CA LYS A 5 7.32 7.64 -12.02
C LYS A 5 5.90 7.43 -12.52
N ASN A 6 5.64 6.32 -13.23
CA ASN A 6 4.31 5.99 -13.72
C ASN A 6 3.37 5.58 -12.58
N HIS A 7 3.85 4.80 -11.60
CA HIS A 7 3.07 4.45 -10.41
C HIS A 7 2.73 5.66 -9.54
N LEU A 8 3.64 6.63 -9.40
CA LEU A 8 3.37 7.88 -8.66
C LEU A 8 2.31 8.75 -9.36
N LYS A 9 2.37 8.86 -10.68
CA LYS A 9 1.39 9.63 -11.46
C LYS A 9 0.01 8.95 -11.44
N MET A 10 -0.03 7.63 -11.56
CA MET A 10 -1.23 6.82 -11.43
C MET A 10 -1.82 6.91 -10.01
N ALA A 11 -0.99 6.78 -8.97
CA ALA A 11 -1.40 6.94 -7.59
C ALA A 11 -1.96 8.35 -7.31
N SER A 12 -1.36 9.40 -7.89
CA SER A 12 -1.88 10.77 -7.76
C SER A 12 -3.23 10.97 -8.47
N GLN A 13 -3.43 10.37 -9.64
CA GLN A 13 -4.71 10.42 -10.36
C GLN A 13 -5.79 9.66 -9.60
N LEU A 14 -5.47 8.48 -9.07
CA LEU A 14 -6.35 7.66 -8.25
C LEU A 14 -6.71 8.34 -6.93
N LEU A 15 -5.73 8.98 -6.27
CA LEU A 15 -5.96 9.83 -5.10
C LEU A 15 -6.88 11.00 -5.46
N SER A 16 -6.66 11.66 -6.59
CA SER A 16 -7.49 12.80 -7.01
C SER A 16 -8.93 12.39 -7.33
N SER A 17 -9.15 11.22 -7.94
CA SER A 17 -10.50 10.71 -8.22
C SER A 17 -11.19 10.19 -6.96
N ALA A 18 -10.46 9.50 -6.07
CA ALA A 18 -10.98 9.02 -4.79
C ALA A 18 -11.28 10.17 -3.81
N LEU A 19 -10.40 11.17 -3.74
CA LEU A 19 -10.60 12.39 -2.94
C LEU A 19 -11.68 13.30 -3.55
N GLY A 20 -11.76 13.38 -4.88
CA GLY A 20 -12.77 14.16 -5.60
C GLY A 20 -14.18 13.62 -5.47
N HIS A 21 -14.36 12.33 -5.12
CA HIS A 21 -15.67 11.70 -4.99
C HIS A 21 -16.03 11.26 -3.56
N SER A 22 -15.08 11.21 -2.61
CA SER A 22 -15.37 10.78 -1.24
C SER A 22 -14.88 11.76 -0.19
N LYS A 23 -15.80 12.59 0.33
CA LYS A 23 -15.58 13.40 1.55
C LYS A 23 -15.01 12.58 2.71
N LYS A 24 -15.36 11.28 2.79
CA LYS A 24 -14.87 10.35 3.83
C LYS A 24 -13.36 10.08 3.69
N PHE A 25 -12.83 10.00 2.47
CA PHE A 25 -11.39 9.80 2.23
C PHE A 25 -10.56 11.01 2.63
N GLY A 26 -11.02 12.22 2.27
CA GLY A 26 -10.36 13.47 2.66
C GLY A 26 -10.28 13.62 4.19
N ILE A 27 -11.37 13.32 4.90
CA ILE A 27 -11.42 13.37 6.37
C ILE A 27 -10.45 12.36 7.00
N GLN A 28 -10.34 11.15 6.44
CA GLN A 28 -9.41 10.15 6.96
C GLN A 28 -7.94 10.53 6.72
N GLY A 29 -7.62 11.09 5.56
CA GLY A 29 -6.29 11.65 5.30
C GLY A 29 -5.94 12.80 6.25
N LEU A 30 -6.90 13.70 6.50
CA LEU A 30 -6.70 14.80 7.44
C LEU A 30 -6.50 14.29 8.87
N LYS A 31 -7.26 13.27 9.31
CA LYS A 31 -7.06 12.63 10.62
C LYS A 31 -5.67 12.01 10.74
N ALA A 32 -5.19 11.35 9.69
CA ALA A 32 -3.87 10.74 9.65
C ALA A 32 -2.74 11.75 9.80
N VAL A 33 -2.80 12.82 9.00
CA VAL A 33 -1.82 13.92 9.04
C VAL A 33 -1.90 14.65 10.38
N GLY A 34 -3.11 14.90 10.87
CA GLY A 34 -3.33 15.49 12.19
C GLY A 34 -2.73 14.65 13.32
N LEU A 35 -2.81 13.31 13.22
CA LEU A 35 -2.20 12.41 14.21
C LEU A 35 -0.67 12.44 14.16
N ILE A 36 -0.05 12.51 12.97
CA ILE A 36 1.41 12.74 12.86
C ILE A 36 1.76 14.08 13.50
N ALA A 37 1.03 15.14 13.15
CA ALA A 37 1.28 16.47 13.66
C ALA A 37 1.17 16.52 15.18
N LEU A 38 0.20 15.83 15.77
CA LEU A 38 0.01 15.78 17.21
C LEU A 38 1.09 14.97 17.93
N LEU A 39 1.53 13.82 17.37
CA LEU A 39 2.44 12.91 18.05
C LEU A 39 3.92 13.24 17.80
N PHE A 40 4.31 13.53 16.57
CA PHE A 40 5.72 13.65 16.20
C PHE A 40 6.25 15.08 16.29
N ILE A 41 5.44 16.08 15.92
CA ILE A 41 5.93 17.46 15.89
C ILE A 41 6.23 17.98 17.31
N PRO A 42 5.30 17.92 18.29
CA PRO A 42 5.58 18.37 19.65
C PRO A 42 6.74 17.61 20.29
N THR A 43 6.79 16.28 20.12
CA THR A 43 7.86 15.46 20.68
C THR A 43 9.22 15.83 20.10
N ASN A 44 9.34 15.94 18.78
CA ASN A 44 10.62 16.30 18.15
C ASN A 44 11.02 17.76 18.44
N LEU A 45 10.05 18.66 18.53
CA LEU A 45 10.31 20.06 18.91
C LEU A 45 10.78 20.14 20.37
N LEU A 46 10.17 19.38 21.27
CA LEU A 46 10.61 19.29 22.66
C LEU A 46 12.07 18.78 22.75
N PHE A 47 12.40 17.69 22.07
CA PHE A 47 13.79 17.19 22.03
C PHE A 47 14.76 18.18 21.39
N GLY A 48 14.34 18.87 20.32
CA GLY A 48 15.11 19.93 19.69
C GLY A 48 15.42 21.07 20.67
N VAL A 49 14.44 21.52 21.45
CA VAL A 49 14.63 22.55 22.48
C VAL A 49 15.52 22.05 23.62
N ILE A 50 15.27 20.85 24.15
CA ILE A 50 16.09 20.26 25.23
C ILE A 50 17.55 20.15 24.78
N SER A 51 17.80 19.78 23.51
CA SER A 51 19.17 19.64 22.99
C SER A 51 19.99 20.93 23.06
N LEU A 52 19.36 22.10 22.98
CA LEU A 52 20.02 23.40 23.10
C LEU A 52 20.56 23.68 24.51
N PHE A 53 19.97 23.06 25.53
CA PHE A 53 20.34 23.29 26.93
C PHE A 53 21.04 22.09 27.58
N TYR A 54 21.01 20.93 26.92
CA TYR A 54 21.49 19.67 27.51
C TYR A 54 22.98 19.40 27.29
N TYR A 55 23.54 19.85 26.16
CA TYR A 55 24.94 19.61 25.82
C TYR A 55 25.86 20.70 26.38
N ASP A 56 27.11 20.32 26.71
CA ASP A 56 28.14 21.25 27.18
C ASP A 56 28.54 22.23 26.07
N THR A 57 28.54 23.52 26.38
CA THR A 57 28.88 24.61 25.46
C THR A 57 30.36 24.90 25.39
N THR A 58 31.17 24.27 26.26
CA THR A 58 32.64 24.42 26.30
C THR A 58 33.25 24.11 24.93
N HIS A 59 32.66 23.20 24.16
CA HIS A 59 33.16 22.79 22.84
C HIS A 59 32.14 23.07 21.76
N GLN A 60 32.19 24.29 21.23
CA GLN A 60 31.18 24.85 20.34
C GLN A 60 30.88 23.98 19.12
N THR A 61 31.91 23.40 18.47
CA THR A 61 31.71 22.52 17.30
C THR A 61 30.96 21.24 17.66
N VAL A 62 31.32 20.60 18.77
CA VAL A 62 30.69 19.34 19.22
C VAL A 62 29.27 19.59 19.72
N TYR A 63 29.05 20.72 20.41
CA TYR A 63 27.74 21.21 20.80
C TYR A 63 26.81 21.34 19.58
N TRP A 64 27.20 22.12 18.57
CA TRP A 64 26.37 22.34 17.39
C TRP A 64 26.14 21.07 16.56
N ALA A 65 27.15 20.20 16.46
CA ALA A 65 26.98 18.90 15.81
C ALA A 65 25.94 18.03 16.52
N SER A 66 25.97 17.99 17.85
CA SER A 66 25.03 17.19 18.65
C SER A 66 23.59 17.72 18.57
N VAL A 67 23.43 19.05 18.58
CA VAL A 67 22.14 19.71 18.33
C VAL A 67 21.64 19.36 16.93
N LEU A 68 22.48 19.51 15.90
CA LEU A 68 22.12 19.24 14.51
C LEU A 68 21.64 17.79 14.32
N ILE A 69 22.36 16.81 14.87
CA ILE A 69 22.00 15.38 14.77
C ILE A 69 20.62 15.13 15.39
N THR A 70 20.32 15.72 16.55
CA THR A 70 19.02 15.59 17.24
C THR A 70 17.88 16.07 16.33
N TRP A 71 18.07 17.22 15.67
CA TRP A 71 17.11 17.77 14.71
C TRP A 71 16.97 16.91 13.45
N VAL A 72 18.08 16.44 12.86
CA VAL A 72 18.07 15.59 11.66
C VAL A 72 17.28 14.31 11.91
N ILE A 73 17.47 13.66 13.07
CA ILE A 73 16.73 12.46 13.44
C ILE A 73 15.24 12.79 13.61
N GLY A 74 14.90 13.88 14.29
CA GLY A 74 13.51 14.30 14.48
C GLY A 74 12.80 14.55 13.15
N PHE A 75 13.43 15.30 12.24
CA PHE A 75 12.89 15.54 10.90
C PHE A 75 12.79 14.25 10.09
N GLY A 76 13.80 13.38 10.15
CA GLY A 76 13.80 12.09 9.46
C GLY A 76 12.60 11.23 9.87
N MET A 77 12.28 11.18 11.16
CA MET A 77 11.15 10.42 11.69
C MET A 77 9.80 11.00 11.25
N VAL A 78 9.66 12.33 11.17
CA VAL A 78 8.46 12.98 10.62
C VAL A 78 8.29 12.65 9.14
N ILE A 79 9.36 12.81 8.34
CA ILE A 79 9.33 12.52 6.90
C ILE A 79 8.93 11.06 6.67
N TRP A 80 9.55 10.14 7.42
CA TRP A 80 9.22 8.72 7.33
C TRP A 80 7.75 8.44 7.69
N ALA A 81 7.24 9.05 8.76
CA ALA A 81 5.84 8.89 9.15
C ALA A 81 4.88 9.39 8.07
N VAL A 82 5.18 10.53 7.45
CA VAL A 82 4.39 11.10 6.34
C VAL A 82 4.41 10.15 5.13
N LEU A 83 5.56 9.58 4.78
CA LEU A 83 5.66 8.62 3.68
C LEU A 83 4.81 7.36 3.93
N ARG A 84 4.77 6.86 5.16
CA ARG A 84 3.94 5.70 5.53
C ARG A 84 2.45 6.02 5.52
N VAL A 85 2.06 7.20 5.97
CA VAL A 85 0.65 7.67 5.85
C VAL A 85 0.26 7.84 4.38
N TYR A 86 1.14 8.37 3.54
CA TYR A 86 0.89 8.49 2.10
C TYR A 86 0.67 7.11 1.46
N GLN A 87 1.52 6.13 1.77
CA GLN A 87 1.33 4.74 1.33
C GLN A 87 -0.02 4.18 1.82
N TYR A 88 -0.35 4.35 3.09
CA TYR A 88 -1.64 3.95 3.66
C TYR A 88 -2.82 4.53 2.87
N LEU A 89 -2.76 5.83 2.54
CA LEU A 89 -3.85 6.49 1.80
C LEU A 89 -3.98 5.96 0.38
N ILE A 90 -2.87 5.65 -0.28
CA ILE A 90 -2.88 5.00 -1.61
C ILE A 90 -3.54 3.63 -1.51
N PHE A 91 -3.05 2.74 -0.63
CA PHE A 91 -3.57 1.38 -0.52
C PHE A 91 -5.05 1.37 -0.17
N LYS A 92 -5.46 2.23 0.76
CA LYS A 92 -6.87 2.36 1.11
C LYS A 92 -7.71 2.89 -0.06
N GLY A 93 -7.19 3.85 -0.82
CA GLY A 93 -7.85 4.35 -2.03
C GLY A 93 -7.99 3.27 -3.10
N LEU A 94 -6.94 2.47 -3.31
CA LEU A 94 -6.96 1.33 -4.23
C LEU A 94 -8.00 0.29 -3.82
N ASN A 95 -8.04 -0.08 -2.54
CA ASN A 95 -9.04 -1.03 -2.01
C ASN A 95 -10.45 -0.51 -2.28
N THR A 96 -10.76 0.75 -1.95
CA THR A 96 -12.11 1.28 -2.21
C THR A 96 -12.47 1.33 -3.69
N VAL A 97 -11.51 1.64 -4.58
CA VAL A 97 -11.77 1.60 -6.02
C VAL A 97 -12.02 0.17 -6.48
N TYR A 98 -11.26 -0.80 -5.96
CA TYR A 98 -11.47 -2.23 -6.22
C TYR A 98 -12.83 -2.70 -5.71
N ASP A 99 -13.20 -2.41 -4.46
CA ASP A 99 -14.52 -2.74 -3.88
C ASP A 99 -15.66 -2.13 -4.71
N SER A 100 -15.50 -0.89 -5.17
CA SER A 100 -16.50 -0.24 -6.05
C SER A 100 -16.58 -0.84 -7.45
N SER A 101 -15.61 -1.69 -7.81
CA SER A 101 -15.48 -2.36 -9.10
C SER A 101 -15.79 -3.86 -9.02
N GLU A 102 -16.36 -4.35 -7.91
CA GLU A 102 -16.69 -5.77 -7.70
C GLU A 102 -17.45 -6.37 -8.90
N SER A 103 -18.45 -5.66 -9.42
CA SER A 103 -19.24 -6.12 -10.57
C SER A 103 -18.41 -6.35 -11.84
N LEU A 104 -17.33 -5.58 -12.02
CA LEU A 104 -16.41 -5.73 -13.15
C LEU A 104 -15.49 -6.93 -12.95
N VAL A 105 -15.01 -7.14 -11.73
CA VAL A 105 -14.18 -8.30 -11.38
C VAL A 105 -14.99 -9.59 -11.54
N TYR A 106 -16.25 -9.58 -11.11
CA TYR A 106 -17.18 -10.69 -11.30
C TYR A 106 -17.46 -10.95 -12.79
N GLY A 107 -17.75 -9.92 -13.59
CA GLY A 107 -17.95 -10.07 -15.04
C GLY A 107 -16.71 -10.63 -15.76
N PHE A 108 -15.52 -10.24 -15.33
CA PHE A 108 -14.27 -10.84 -15.80
C PHE A 108 -14.18 -12.34 -15.45
N CYS A 109 -14.58 -12.73 -14.24
CA CYS A 109 -14.63 -14.14 -13.83
C CYS A 109 -15.60 -14.96 -14.69
N GLU A 110 -16.78 -14.41 -15.01
CA GLU A 110 -17.75 -15.06 -15.89
C GLU A 110 -17.17 -15.31 -17.30
N GLN A 111 -16.50 -14.30 -17.87
CA GLN A 111 -15.85 -14.44 -19.19
C GLN A 111 -14.73 -15.48 -19.17
N ALA A 112 -13.92 -15.48 -18.12
CA ALA A 112 -12.83 -16.44 -17.99
C ALA A 112 -13.33 -17.88 -17.82
N VAL A 113 -14.37 -18.09 -17.02
CA VAL A 113 -15.02 -19.40 -16.89
C VAL A 113 -15.64 -19.84 -18.21
N ALA A 114 -16.31 -18.93 -18.92
CA ALA A 114 -16.89 -19.23 -20.23
C ALA A 114 -15.81 -19.63 -21.26
N GLN A 115 -14.65 -18.96 -21.25
CA GLN A 115 -13.53 -19.31 -22.12
C GLN A 115 -12.90 -20.65 -21.71
N ALA A 116 -12.71 -20.88 -20.40
CA ALA A 116 -12.20 -22.15 -19.88
C ALA A 116 -13.11 -23.33 -20.23
N ALA A 117 -14.44 -23.15 -20.14
CA ALA A 117 -15.43 -24.16 -20.49
C ALA A 117 -15.41 -24.50 -21.99
N ARG A 118 -15.14 -23.51 -22.86
CA ARG A 118 -15.02 -23.71 -24.32
C ARG A 118 -13.74 -24.44 -24.71
N LEU A 119 -12.68 -24.34 -23.92
CA LEU A 119 -11.34 -24.90 -24.22
C LEU A 119 -11.18 -26.36 -23.72
N SER A 120 -12.23 -27.18 -23.80
CA SER A 120 -12.35 -28.54 -23.23
C SER A 120 -11.06 -29.40 -23.17
N GLY A 121 -10.87 -30.12 -22.06
CA GLY A 121 -10.06 -31.35 -21.93
C GLY A 121 -8.53 -31.19 -21.89
N ASP A 122 -7.95 -30.43 -22.81
CA ASP A 122 -6.48 -30.27 -22.92
C ASP A 122 -5.97 -29.00 -22.23
N TYR A 123 -6.83 -27.99 -22.06
CA TYR A 123 -6.49 -26.75 -21.37
C TYR A 123 -6.26 -26.96 -19.86
N PHE A 124 -6.99 -27.87 -19.23
CA PHE A 124 -6.80 -28.27 -17.83
C PHE A 124 -5.61 -29.23 -17.60
N LYS A 125 -4.96 -29.69 -18.68
CA LYS A 125 -3.66 -30.41 -18.60
C LYS A 125 -2.48 -29.46 -18.70
N MET A 126 -2.71 -28.18 -19.00
CA MET A 126 -1.66 -27.17 -19.03
C MET A 126 -1.28 -26.77 -17.61
N ASP A 127 0.00 -26.42 -17.44
CA ASP A 127 0.53 -25.89 -16.19
C ASP A 127 -0.02 -24.47 -15.95
N ALA A 128 -0.07 -24.03 -14.69
CA ALA A 128 -0.65 -22.75 -14.26
C ALA A 128 -0.04 -21.55 -15.00
N ASP A 129 1.27 -21.60 -15.29
CA ASP A 129 1.98 -20.55 -16.04
C ASP A 129 1.56 -20.47 -17.52
N LYS A 130 1.23 -21.62 -18.13
CA LYS A 130 0.74 -21.69 -19.52
C LYS A 130 -0.70 -21.21 -19.60
N LEU A 131 -1.52 -21.57 -18.60
CA LEU A 131 -2.87 -21.07 -18.43
C LEU A 131 -2.89 -19.55 -18.25
N GLN A 132 -2.02 -19.00 -17.40
CA GLN A 132 -1.94 -17.56 -17.18
C GLN A 132 -1.58 -16.77 -18.44
N LYS A 133 -0.75 -17.33 -19.33
CA LYS A 133 -0.44 -16.71 -20.64
C LYS A 133 -1.57 -16.86 -21.67
N ALA A 134 -2.34 -17.94 -21.58
CA ALA A 134 -3.44 -18.20 -22.50
C ALA A 134 -4.69 -17.37 -22.16
N PHE A 135 -4.88 -17.02 -20.88
CA PHE A 135 -5.78 -15.95 -20.49
C PHE A 135 -5.10 -14.61 -20.76
N GLU A 136 -5.34 -14.02 -21.94
CA GLU A 136 -4.96 -12.65 -22.24
C GLU A 136 -5.80 -11.68 -21.37
N ILE A 137 -5.40 -11.50 -20.11
CA ILE A 137 -6.12 -10.71 -19.09
C ILE A 137 -6.49 -9.32 -19.62
N ASP A 138 -5.56 -8.66 -20.32
CA ASP A 138 -5.79 -7.35 -20.94
C ASP A 138 -6.88 -7.36 -22.02
N ALA A 139 -6.90 -8.41 -22.86
CA ALA A 139 -7.90 -8.56 -23.90
C ALA A 139 -9.29 -8.84 -23.30
N MET A 140 -9.36 -9.71 -22.29
CA MET A 140 -10.60 -10.03 -21.57
C MET A 140 -11.17 -8.82 -20.83
N LEU A 141 -10.29 -8.08 -20.15
CA LEU A 141 -10.67 -6.83 -19.49
C LEU A 141 -11.21 -5.82 -20.49
N SER A 142 -10.58 -5.67 -21.66
CA SER A 142 -11.06 -4.76 -22.72
C SER A 142 -12.46 -5.12 -23.24
N GLN A 143 -12.82 -6.41 -23.26
CA GLN A 143 -14.15 -6.89 -23.66
C GLN A 143 -15.19 -6.77 -22.54
N SER A 144 -14.77 -6.88 -21.27
CA SER A 144 -15.62 -6.64 -20.10
C SER A 144 -15.87 -5.15 -19.84
N TYR A 145 -14.94 -4.27 -20.22
CA TYR A 145 -15.06 -2.84 -19.99
C TYR A 145 -16.06 -2.19 -20.95
N THR A 146 -17.25 -1.88 -20.43
CA THR A 146 -18.12 -0.89 -21.09
C THR A 146 -17.44 0.49 -21.05
N GLU A 147 -17.62 1.33 -22.08
CA GLU A 147 -17.07 2.70 -22.16
C GLU A 147 -17.26 3.55 -20.89
N LYS A 148 -18.29 3.22 -20.08
CA LYS A 148 -18.70 3.92 -18.85
C LYS A 148 -17.83 3.70 -17.61
N VAL A 149 -16.87 2.77 -17.62
CA VAL A 149 -16.00 2.54 -16.45
C VAL A 149 -14.92 3.63 -16.38
N PRO A 150 -14.73 4.31 -15.23
CA PRO A 150 -13.66 5.30 -15.07
C PRO A 150 -12.28 4.70 -15.34
N GLU A 151 -11.40 5.43 -16.05
CA GLU A 151 -10.03 4.95 -16.35
C GLU A 151 -9.26 4.51 -15.10
N ALA A 152 -9.50 5.21 -13.99
CA ALA A 152 -8.98 4.90 -12.67
C ALA A 152 -9.31 3.45 -12.25
N ALA A 153 -10.59 3.07 -12.30
CA ALA A 153 -11.04 1.73 -11.95
C ALA A 153 -10.44 0.66 -12.87
N ARG A 154 -10.46 0.89 -14.19
CA ARG A 154 -9.87 -0.05 -15.16
C ARG A 154 -8.41 -0.36 -14.86
N LYS A 155 -7.64 0.68 -14.57
CA LYS A 155 -6.22 0.60 -14.26
C LYS A 155 -5.94 -0.11 -12.93
N VAL A 156 -6.78 0.09 -11.92
CA VAL A 156 -6.66 -0.62 -10.63
C VAL A 156 -6.94 -2.11 -10.83
N ILE A 157 -8.05 -2.46 -11.50
CA ILE A 157 -8.43 -3.84 -11.75
C ILE A 157 -7.36 -4.56 -12.58
N GLN A 158 -6.85 -3.92 -13.64
CA GLN A 158 -5.75 -4.47 -14.44
C GLN A 158 -4.52 -4.78 -13.57
N LEU A 159 -4.07 -3.81 -12.77
CA LEU A 159 -2.91 -3.97 -11.90
C LEU A 159 -3.13 -5.07 -10.84
N VAL A 160 -4.36 -5.21 -10.33
CA VAL A 160 -4.74 -6.26 -9.39
C VAL A 160 -4.69 -7.62 -10.06
N LEU A 161 -5.38 -7.79 -11.20
CA LEU A 161 -5.49 -9.07 -11.91
C LEU A 161 -4.16 -9.56 -12.49
N GLU A 162 -3.28 -8.67 -12.95
CA GLU A 162 -1.90 -9.02 -13.36
C GLU A 162 -1.09 -9.66 -12.23
N ARG A 163 -1.43 -9.33 -10.98
CA ARG A 163 -0.71 -9.75 -9.77
C ARG A 163 -1.33 -10.97 -9.09
N VAL A 164 -2.53 -11.35 -9.51
CA VAL A 164 -3.22 -12.55 -9.05
C VAL A 164 -2.68 -13.76 -9.84
N PRO A 165 -2.40 -14.90 -9.19
CA PRO A 165 -2.03 -16.15 -9.87
C PRO A 165 -3.25 -16.79 -10.55
N PHE A 166 -3.76 -16.12 -11.58
CA PHE A 166 -5.06 -16.39 -12.19
C PHE A 166 -5.17 -17.83 -12.73
N GLY A 167 -4.13 -18.33 -13.40
CA GLY A 167 -4.10 -19.70 -13.91
C GLY A 167 -4.28 -20.76 -12.80
N GLY A 168 -3.67 -20.53 -11.63
CA GLY A 168 -3.84 -21.40 -10.46
C GLY A 168 -5.26 -21.35 -9.89
N PHE A 169 -5.90 -20.19 -9.90
CA PHE A 169 -7.27 -20.04 -9.39
C PHE A 169 -8.31 -20.66 -10.32
N VAL A 170 -8.14 -20.53 -11.65
CA VAL A 170 -8.99 -21.21 -12.63
C VAL A 170 -8.89 -22.74 -12.51
N LEU A 171 -7.67 -23.28 -12.32
CA LEU A 171 -7.49 -24.71 -12.03
C LEU A 171 -8.20 -25.12 -10.73
N GLY A 172 -8.21 -24.23 -9.73
CA GLY A 172 -8.89 -24.45 -8.46
C GLY A 172 -10.42 -24.54 -8.56
N VAL A 173 -11.03 -24.07 -9.66
CA VAL A 173 -12.48 -24.17 -9.91
C VAL A 173 -12.85 -25.17 -11.01
N LYS A 174 -11.86 -25.92 -11.54
CA LYS A 174 -12.04 -26.82 -12.69
C LYS A 174 -13.19 -27.80 -12.53
N ASP A 175 -13.38 -28.37 -11.34
CA ASP A 175 -14.34 -29.44 -11.12
C ASP A 175 -15.78 -28.92 -11.23
N VAL A 176 -15.99 -27.64 -10.91
CA VAL A 176 -17.28 -26.95 -11.05
C VAL A 176 -17.55 -26.61 -12.50
N ILE A 177 -16.51 -26.15 -13.23
CA ILE A 177 -16.59 -25.88 -14.67
C ILE A 177 -16.95 -27.15 -15.45
N VAL A 178 -16.27 -28.27 -15.15
CA VAL A 178 -16.48 -29.56 -15.83
C VAL A 178 -17.88 -30.12 -15.56
N ARG A 179 -18.46 -29.82 -14.40
CA ARG A 179 -19.86 -30.18 -14.07
C ARG A 179 -20.91 -29.34 -14.81
N GLY A 180 -20.48 -28.34 -15.58
CA GLY A 180 -21.35 -27.46 -16.35
C GLY A 180 -21.96 -26.30 -15.55
N ASP A 181 -21.59 -26.14 -14.27
CA ASP A 181 -22.06 -25.04 -13.43
C ASP A 181 -21.16 -23.81 -13.59
N GLN A 182 -21.37 -23.06 -14.68
CA GLN A 182 -20.57 -21.89 -15.00
C GLN A 182 -20.78 -20.74 -13.99
N ALA A 183 -22.01 -20.56 -13.50
CA ALA A 183 -22.33 -19.52 -12.53
C ALA A 183 -21.66 -19.80 -11.17
N GLY A 184 -21.77 -21.03 -10.67
CA GLY A 184 -21.09 -21.44 -9.44
C GLY A 184 -19.57 -21.37 -9.55
N ALA A 185 -19.00 -21.72 -10.71
CA ALA A 185 -17.57 -21.60 -10.96
C ALA A 185 -17.09 -20.14 -10.98
N ALA A 186 -17.86 -19.23 -11.60
CA ALA A 186 -17.54 -17.81 -11.63
C ALA A 186 -17.58 -17.18 -10.24
N GLN A 187 -18.57 -17.55 -9.42
CA GLN A 187 -18.67 -17.10 -8.03
C GLN A 187 -17.51 -17.63 -7.17
N LEU A 188 -17.13 -18.89 -7.33
CA LEU A 188 -16.00 -19.47 -6.60
C LEU A 188 -14.66 -18.84 -7.01
N LEU A 189 -14.51 -18.55 -8.31
CA LEU A 189 -13.32 -17.89 -8.85
C LEU A 189 -13.23 -16.45 -8.34
N HIS A 190 -14.35 -15.72 -8.34
CA HIS A 190 -14.43 -14.38 -7.77
C HIS A 190 -14.03 -14.37 -6.30
N GLY A 191 -14.59 -15.25 -5.48
CA GLY A 191 -14.24 -15.34 -4.05
C GLY A 191 -12.74 -15.61 -3.83
N LYS A 192 -12.14 -16.52 -4.60
CA LYS A 192 -10.68 -16.79 -4.52
C LYS A 192 -9.83 -15.57 -4.88
N ILE A 193 -10.26 -14.81 -5.89
CA ILE A 193 -9.58 -13.56 -6.27
C ILE A 193 -9.73 -12.54 -5.15
N ASP A 194 -10.95 -12.35 -4.65
CA ASP A 194 -11.28 -11.38 -3.63
C ASP A 194 -10.50 -11.62 -2.33
N ASP A 195 -10.50 -12.86 -1.84
CA ASP A 195 -9.72 -13.28 -0.68
C ASP A 195 -8.22 -13.00 -0.89
N TYR A 196 -7.69 -13.36 -2.07
CA TYR A 196 -6.27 -13.11 -2.37
C TYR A 196 -5.94 -11.62 -2.40
N VAL A 197 -6.82 -10.81 -2.98
CA VAL A 197 -6.64 -9.36 -3.10
C VAL A 197 -6.66 -8.72 -1.72
N HIS A 198 -7.62 -9.05 -0.86
CA HIS A 198 -7.70 -8.50 0.48
C HIS A 198 -6.58 -9.00 1.39
N ASP A 199 -6.22 -10.28 1.34
CA ASP A 199 -5.20 -10.85 2.23
C ASP A 199 -3.77 -10.54 1.81
N ASN A 200 -3.48 -10.55 0.49
CA ASN A 200 -2.10 -10.48 -0.01
C ASN A 200 -1.74 -9.16 -0.69
N LEU A 201 -2.69 -8.47 -1.32
CA LEU A 201 -2.40 -7.23 -2.06
C LEU A 201 -2.69 -5.97 -1.26
N PHE A 202 -3.84 -5.93 -0.59
CA PHE A 202 -4.24 -4.76 0.19
C PHE A 202 -3.94 -4.91 1.67
N GLY A 203 -4.02 -6.11 2.24
CA GLY A 203 -3.68 -6.40 3.63
C GLY A 203 -4.42 -5.55 4.66
N ASP A 204 -4.21 -5.85 5.95
CA ASP A 204 -4.79 -5.05 7.04
C ASP A 204 -4.02 -3.73 7.22
N VAL A 205 -4.19 -2.82 6.27
CA VAL A 205 -3.54 -1.50 6.26
C VAL A 205 -4.22 -0.62 7.30
N ASN A 206 -3.64 -0.62 8.51
CA ASN A 206 -4.10 0.17 9.65
C ASN A 206 -3.02 1.15 10.15
N MET A 207 -3.43 2.12 10.97
CA MET A 207 -2.55 3.14 11.56
C MET A 207 -1.97 2.74 12.92
N ARG A 208 -2.16 1.49 13.37
CA ARG A 208 -1.70 1.05 14.71
C ARG A 208 -0.19 1.17 14.86
N TRP A 209 0.56 1.08 13.76
CA TRP A 209 2.02 1.29 13.76
C TRP A 209 2.42 2.64 14.34
N MET A 210 1.59 3.68 14.25
CA MET A 210 1.91 5.02 14.76
C MET A 210 2.07 5.02 16.28
N PHE A 211 1.28 4.21 16.99
CA PHE A 211 1.36 4.08 18.45
C PHE A 211 2.60 3.33 18.94
N TRP A 212 3.20 2.49 18.10
CA TRP A 212 4.47 1.83 18.40
C TRP A 212 5.67 2.66 17.95
N PHE A 213 5.52 3.38 16.83
CA PHE A 213 6.60 4.17 16.26
C PHE A 213 6.84 5.47 17.02
N TRP A 214 5.81 6.07 17.63
CA TRP A 214 5.97 7.26 18.45
C TRP A 214 6.84 7.02 19.70
N PRO A 215 6.60 5.98 20.53
CA PRO A 215 7.52 5.62 21.62
C PRO A 215 8.92 5.29 21.13
N LEU A 216 9.05 4.60 19.99
CA LEU A 216 10.36 4.32 19.39
C LEU A 216 11.11 5.62 19.04
N ASN A 217 10.43 6.62 18.50
CA ASN A 217 11.00 7.94 18.24
C ASN A 217 11.56 8.58 19.52
N VAL A 218 10.82 8.52 20.63
CA VAL A 218 11.27 9.02 21.94
C VAL A 218 12.52 8.27 22.39
N VAL A 219 12.53 6.93 22.32
CA VAL A 219 13.66 6.10 22.73
C VAL A 219 14.92 6.42 21.92
N ILE A 220 14.80 6.54 20.59
CA ILE A 220 15.93 6.89 19.71
C ILE A 220 16.50 8.26 20.07
N GLN A 221 15.64 9.26 20.29
CA GLN A 221 16.08 10.60 20.68
C GLN A 221 16.81 10.58 22.02
N VAL A 222 16.29 9.87 23.02
CA VAL A 222 16.94 9.72 24.33
C VAL A 222 18.31 9.04 24.21
N ILE A 223 18.42 7.96 23.43
CA ILE A 223 19.70 7.26 23.20
C ILE A 223 20.72 8.20 22.56
N VAL A 224 20.33 8.95 21.54
CA VAL A 224 21.21 9.90 20.84
C VAL A 224 21.72 10.96 21.81
N MET A 225 20.85 11.51 22.65
CA MET A 225 21.24 12.51 23.64
C MET A 225 22.20 11.96 24.69
N MET A 226 21.95 10.75 25.21
CA MET A 226 22.84 10.12 26.18
C MET A 226 24.19 9.75 25.56
N ALA A 227 24.20 9.19 24.35
CA ALA A 227 25.41 8.83 23.65
C ALA A 227 26.31 10.05 23.43
N ASN A 228 25.75 11.13 22.87
CA ASN A 228 26.51 12.35 22.59
C ASN A 228 27.08 13.01 23.86
N LYS A 229 26.37 12.92 24.99
CA LYS A 229 26.89 13.39 26.29
C LYS A 229 28.08 12.57 26.78
N ASN A 230 28.06 11.25 26.60
CA ASN A 230 29.13 10.37 27.07
C ASN A 230 30.38 10.41 26.18
N TYR A 231 30.21 10.57 24.86
CA TYR A 231 31.34 10.79 23.94
C TYR A 231 32.06 12.12 24.20
N LEU A 232 31.33 13.15 24.64
CA LEU A 232 31.91 14.42 25.11
C LEU A 232 32.79 14.24 26.35
N PHE A 233 32.42 13.35 27.27
CA PHE A 233 33.22 13.08 28.47
C PHE A 233 34.51 12.29 28.15
N LEU A 234 34.46 11.38 27.17
CA LEU A 234 35.60 10.53 26.78
C LEU A 234 36.62 11.21 25.86
N LEU A 235 36.23 12.24 25.10
CA LEU A 235 37.16 12.99 24.25
C LEU A 235 37.90 14.11 24.99
N LEU A 236 37.44 14.47 26.19
CA LEU A 236 37.90 15.65 26.96
C LEU A 236 38.48 15.35 28.34
N GLY A 237 38.46 14.09 28.76
CA GLY A 237 39.24 13.58 29.89
C GLY A 237 40.57 13.01 29.41
#